data_AF-A0A8S8YSL3-F1
#
_entry.id   AF-A0A8S8YSL3-F1
#
_cell.length_a   1.000
_cell.length_b   1.000
_cell.length_c   1.000
_cell.angle_alpha   90.00
_cell.angle_beta   90.00
_cell.angle_gamma   90.00
#
_symmetry.space_group_name_H-M   'P 1'
#
loop_
_entity.id
_entity.type
_entity.pdbx_description
1 polymer ?
#
loop_
_entity_poly.entity_id
_entity_poly.type
_entity_poly.pdbx_seq_one_letter_code
_entity_poly.pdbx_strand_id
1 'polypeptide(L)'
;MRPFETVDEMVEKLSEMFHEISGDLGIKFDKLVEMDTLDLDTRKGKAPGGYQYYLEKSRVPFIFMNAAGLQGDLETMIHEAGHAFHSLYCGHLELIVSETTQLNSQRLLQCRWSC
;
A
#
# COMPACT_ATOMS: atom_id res chain seq x y z
N MET A 1 -13.28 16.73 7.84
CA MET A 1 -12.33 16.51 8.96
C MET A 1 -10.96 16.28 8.34
N ARG A 2 -9.89 16.85 8.91
CA ARG A 2 -8.50 16.60 8.48
C ARG A 2 -7.80 15.80 9.56
N PRO A 3 -7.54 14.49 9.36
CA PRO A 3 -6.95 13.65 10.40
C PRO A 3 -5.42 13.80 10.54
N PHE A 4 -4.77 14.43 9.56
CA PHE A 4 -3.33 14.72 9.52
C PHE A 4 -3.06 15.95 8.66
N GLU A 5 -1.95 16.64 8.92
CA GLU A 5 -1.47 17.79 8.14
C GLU A 5 -0.28 17.42 7.23
N THR A 6 0.48 16.38 7.58
CA THR A 6 1.64 15.91 6.82
C THR A 6 1.58 14.41 6.54
N VAL A 7 2.27 13.97 5.48
CA VAL A 7 2.43 12.53 5.18
C VAL A 7 3.15 11.83 6.32
N ASP A 8 4.18 12.44 6.89
CA ASP A 8 4.94 11.87 8.02
C ASP A 8 4.01 11.62 9.22
N GLU A 9 3.15 12.58 9.56
CA GLU A 9 2.16 12.41 10.63
C GLU A 9 1.16 11.28 10.32
N MET A 10 0.75 11.12 9.05
CA MET A 10 -0.11 10.00 8.65
C MET A 10 0.62 8.66 8.83
N VAL A 11 1.90 8.58 8.43
CA VAL A 11 2.72 7.36 8.55
C VAL A 11 2.95 7.00 10.01
N GLU A 12 3.28 7.96 10.87
CA GLU A 12 3.46 7.75 12.31
C GLU A 12 2.18 7.19 12.95
N LYS A 13 1.04 7.84 12.71
CA LYS A 13 -0.27 7.38 13.24
C LYS A 13 -0.66 5.99 12.75
N LEU A 14 -0.36 5.68 11.48
CA LEU A 14 -0.63 4.36 10.92
C LEU A 14 0.28 3.30 11.51
N SER A 15 1.57 3.59 11.74
CA SER A 15 2.49 2.69 12.43
C SER A 15 1.98 2.39 13.84
N GLU A 16 1.61 3.41 14.62
CA GLU A 16 1.02 3.24 15.96
C GLU A 16 -0.24 2.35 15.90
N MET A 17 -1.17 2.68 15.00
CA MET A 17 -2.40 1.90 14.82
C MET A 17 -2.11 0.43 14.48
N PHE A 18 -1.18 0.15 13.56
CA PHE A 18 -0.87 -1.23 13.19
C PHE A 18 -0.20 -1.99 14.34
N HIS A 19 0.62 -1.35 15.17
CA HIS A 19 1.17 -1.96 16.39
C HIS A 19 0.08 -2.29 17.42
N GLU A 20 -0.92 -1.44 17.59
CA GLU A 20 -2.07 -1.71 18.46
C GLU A 20 -2.93 -2.88 17.97
N ILE A 21 -3.12 -2.99 16.65
CA ILE A 21 -3.87 -4.10 16.04
C ILE A 21 -3.10 -5.41 16.19
N SER A 22 -1.80 -5.39 15.87
CA SER A 22 -0.91 -6.55 15.97
C SER A 22 0.54 -6.11 15.86
N GLY A 23 1.37 -6.44 16.86
CA GLY A 23 2.80 -6.14 16.81
C GLY A 23 3.49 -6.67 15.54
N ASP A 24 3.01 -7.76 14.97
CA ASP A 24 3.54 -8.31 13.71
C ASP A 24 3.16 -7.47 12.47
N LEU A 25 1.98 -6.84 12.45
CA LEU A 25 1.57 -5.92 11.40
C LEU A 25 2.32 -4.59 11.51
N GLY A 26 2.49 -4.07 12.73
CA GLY A 26 3.31 -2.88 12.99
C GLY A 26 4.74 -3.03 12.47
N ILE A 27 5.43 -4.12 12.85
CA ILE A 27 6.79 -4.41 12.37
C ILE A 27 6.85 -4.53 10.83
N LYS A 28 5.81 -5.09 10.19
CA LYS A 28 5.77 -5.19 8.72
C LYS A 28 5.57 -3.82 8.08
N PHE A 29 4.71 -2.99 8.65
CA PHE A 29 4.48 -1.64 8.17
C PHE A 29 5.73 -0.78 8.29
N ASP A 30 6.41 -0.83 9.43
CA ASP A 30 7.68 -0.11 9.65
C ASP A 30 8.73 -0.47 8.61
N LYS A 31 8.83 -1.75 8.25
CA LYS A 31 9.72 -2.19 7.16
C LYS A 31 9.37 -1.55 5.82
N LEU A 32 8.09 -1.36 5.50
CA LEU A 32 7.68 -0.68 4.27
C LEU A 32 8.13 0.79 4.28
N VAL A 33 8.08 1.43 5.44
CA VAL A 33 8.56 2.81 5.66
C VAL A 33 10.09 2.87 5.53
N GLU A 34 10.82 1.99 6.23
CA GLU A 34 12.29 1.90 6.19
C GLU A 34 12.83 1.62 4.79
N MET A 35 12.10 0.85 3.98
CA MET A 35 12.48 0.49 2.61
C MET A 35 12.14 1.57 1.58
N ASP A 36 11.60 2.73 1.99
CA ASP A 36 11.20 3.84 1.12
C ASP A 36 10.21 3.39 0.02
N THR A 37 9.28 2.49 0.39
CA THR A 37 8.31 1.90 -0.55
C THR A 37 6.95 2.59 -0.56
N LEU A 38 6.87 3.79 0.04
CA LEU A 38 5.66 4.58 0.19
C LEU A 38 5.80 5.92 -0.55
N ASP A 39 5.18 6.07 -1.72
CA ASP A 39 5.11 7.36 -2.44
C ASP A 39 3.72 7.98 -2.24
N LEU A 40 3.52 8.62 -1.09
CA LEU A 40 2.20 9.08 -0.64
C LEU A 40 1.92 10.56 -0.93
N ASP A 41 2.96 11.35 -1.15
CA ASP A 41 2.86 12.81 -1.18
C ASP A 41 2.32 13.35 -2.53
N THR A 42 1.58 14.45 -2.51
CA THR A 42 1.03 15.04 -3.73
C THR A 42 2.04 16.01 -4.36
N ARG A 43 2.40 15.79 -5.63
CA ARG A 43 3.28 16.72 -6.38
C ARG A 43 2.77 16.99 -7.80
N LYS A 44 3.06 18.18 -8.31
CA LYS A 44 2.66 18.60 -9.67
C LYS A 44 3.24 17.63 -10.70
N GLY A 45 2.38 17.00 -11.49
CA GLY A 45 2.75 16.02 -12.51
C GLY A 45 2.77 14.56 -12.04
N LYS A 46 2.41 14.27 -10.78
CA LYS A 46 2.17 12.90 -10.30
C LYS A 46 0.84 12.38 -10.85
N ALA A 47 0.81 11.09 -11.23
CA ALA A 47 -0.40 10.45 -11.75
C ALA A 47 -1.52 10.45 -10.69
N PRO A 48 -2.79 10.70 -11.07
CA PRO A 48 -3.89 10.72 -10.11
C PRO A 48 -4.26 9.32 -9.59
N GLY A 49 -4.76 9.27 -8.36
CA GLY A 49 -5.25 8.04 -7.71
C GLY A 49 -4.26 7.45 -6.69
N GLY A 50 -4.53 6.20 -6.29
CA GLY A 50 -3.64 5.37 -5.48
C GLY A 50 -3.68 3.92 -5.96
N TYR A 51 -2.57 3.21 -5.85
CA TYR A 51 -2.45 1.80 -6.19
C TYR A 51 -1.26 1.14 -5.48
N GLN A 52 -1.41 -0.13 -5.13
CA GLN A 52 -0.32 -0.99 -4.70
C GLN A 52 0.22 -1.81 -5.88
N TYR A 53 1.55 -1.95 -5.95
CA TYR A 53 2.21 -2.82 -6.93
C TYR A 53 3.18 -3.78 -6.22
N TYR A 54 3.12 -5.05 -6.60
CA TYR A 54 4.06 -6.07 -6.15
C TYR A 54 5.17 -6.24 -7.18
N LEU A 55 6.37 -5.77 -6.86
CA LEU A 55 7.51 -5.95 -7.76
C LEU A 55 8.00 -7.40 -7.66
N GLU A 56 7.57 -8.26 -8.59
CA GLU A 56 7.82 -9.72 -8.57
C GLU A 56 9.29 -10.11 -8.39
N LYS A 57 10.24 -9.24 -8.78
CA LYS A 57 11.69 -9.44 -8.60
C LYS A 57 12.22 -9.11 -7.21
N SER A 58 11.63 -8.15 -6.49
CA SER A 58 12.07 -7.80 -5.12
C SER A 58 11.20 -8.41 -4.03
N ARG A 59 9.98 -8.85 -4.35
CA ARG A 59 8.97 -9.32 -3.39
C ARG A 59 8.61 -8.29 -2.30
N VAL A 60 8.80 -7.00 -2.61
CA VAL A 60 8.49 -5.89 -1.70
C VAL A 60 7.25 -5.16 -2.23
N PRO A 61 6.20 -4.99 -1.41
CA PRO A 61 5.06 -4.15 -1.76
C PRO A 61 5.47 -2.69 -1.92
N PHE A 62 4.94 -2.01 -2.94
CA PHE A 62 5.06 -0.56 -3.10
C PHE A 62 3.68 0.08 -3.08
N ILE A 63 3.50 1.13 -2.27
CA ILE A 63 2.23 1.85 -2.14
C ILE A 63 2.38 3.25 -2.73
N PHE A 64 1.53 3.56 -3.72
CA PHE A 64 1.46 4.86 -4.36
C PHE A 64 0.13 5.51 -4.04
N MET A 65 0.12 6.77 -3.61
CA MET A 65 -1.11 7.57 -3.49
C MET A 65 -0.83 9.07 -3.62
N ASN A 66 -1.88 9.88 -3.61
CA ASN A 66 -1.82 11.34 -3.55
C ASN A 66 -2.59 11.82 -2.33
N ALA A 67 -1.93 11.87 -1.17
CA ALA A 67 -2.54 12.34 0.07
C ALA A 67 -2.78 13.87 0.02
N ALA A 68 -3.95 14.30 0.45
CA ALA A 68 -4.40 15.69 0.52
C ALA A 68 -4.85 16.11 1.94
N GLY A 69 -4.60 15.27 2.96
CA GLY A 69 -5.00 15.54 4.35
C GLY A 69 -6.46 15.22 4.64
N LEU A 70 -7.12 14.42 3.80
CA LEU A 70 -8.53 14.07 3.92
C LEU A 70 -8.70 12.69 4.57
N GLN A 71 -9.85 12.46 5.18
CA GLN A 71 -10.19 11.15 5.75
C GLN A 71 -10.09 10.01 4.71
N GLY A 72 -10.50 10.26 3.46
CA GLY A 72 -10.42 9.26 2.39
C GLY A 72 -8.98 8.84 2.03
N ASP A 73 -7.99 9.67 2.34
CA ASP A 73 -6.58 9.31 2.16
C ASP A 73 -6.18 8.22 3.16
N LEU A 74 -6.67 8.32 4.40
CA LEU A 74 -6.42 7.30 5.43
C LEU A 74 -7.07 5.97 5.04
N GLU A 75 -8.31 6.01 4.55
CA GLU A 75 -9.03 4.83 4.07
C GLU A 75 -8.29 4.16 2.90
N THR A 76 -7.80 4.96 1.95
CA THR A 76 -6.98 4.48 0.83
C THR A 76 -5.70 3.83 1.33
N MET A 77 -4.99 4.48 2.26
CA MET A 77 -3.74 3.97 2.78
C MET A 77 -3.91 2.64 3.54
N ILE A 78 -4.97 2.52 4.36
CA ILE A 78 -5.31 1.28 5.05
C ILE A 78 -5.63 0.17 4.04
N HIS A 79 -6.34 0.49 2.96
CA HIS A 79 -6.64 -0.46 1.89
C HIS A 79 -5.37 -1.00 1.22
N GLU A 80 -4.48 -0.11 0.79
CA GLU A 80 -3.23 -0.50 0.12
C GLU A 80 -2.26 -1.21 1.08
N ALA A 81 -2.22 -0.83 2.36
CA ALA A 81 -1.48 -1.56 3.39
C ALA A 81 -2.00 -3.00 3.56
N GLY A 82 -3.32 -3.20 3.47
CA GLY A 82 -3.93 -4.53 3.46
C GLY A 82 -3.43 -5.42 2.32
N HIS A 83 -3.35 -4.86 1.09
CA HIS A 83 -2.78 -5.58 -0.06
C HIS A 83 -1.29 -5.89 0.12
N ALA A 84 -0.54 -4.95 0.71
CA ALA A 84 0.87 -5.14 1.01
C ALA A 84 1.08 -6.28 2.02
N PHE A 85 0.31 -6.31 3.12
CA PHE A 85 0.38 -7.38 4.11
C PHE A 85 0.01 -8.72 3.50
N HIS A 86 -1.09 -8.79 2.75
CA HIS A 86 -1.50 -10.01 2.06
C HIS A 86 -0.38 -10.54 1.16
N SER A 87 0.25 -9.66 0.38
CA SER A 87 1.37 -10.02 -0.49
C SER A 87 2.59 -10.52 0.29
N LEU A 88 2.92 -9.89 1.44
CA LEU A 88 4.02 -10.33 2.31
C LEU A 88 3.75 -11.72 2.92
N TYR A 89 2.51 -12.01 3.33
CA TYR A 89 2.13 -13.32 3.85
C TYR A 89 2.06 -14.39 2.75
N CYS A 90 1.61 -14.05 1.54
CA CYS A 90 1.50 -15.01 0.45
C CYS A 90 2.81 -15.20 -0.34
N GLY A 91 3.81 -14.32 -0.18
CA GLY A 91 5.07 -14.35 -0.94
C GLY A 91 5.94 -15.60 -0.75
N HIS A 92 5.63 -16.45 0.23
CA HIS A 92 6.30 -17.73 0.47
C HIS A 92 5.57 -18.94 -0.12
N LEU A 93 4.37 -18.77 -0.67
CA LEU A 93 3.62 -19.84 -1.33
C LEU A 93 4.16 -20.01 -2.75
N GLU A 94 4.49 -21.23 -3.15
CA GLU A 94 4.80 -21.52 -4.55
C GLU A 94 3.60 -21.14 -5.42
N LEU A 95 3.84 -20.34 -6.46
CA LEU A 95 2.82 -19.98 -7.43
C LEU A 95 2.35 -21.26 -8.12
N ILE A 96 1.18 -21.77 -7.75
CA ILE A 96 0.44 -22.68 -8.62
C ILE A 96 0.04 -21.83 -9.82
N VAL A 97 0.82 -21.92 -10.90
CA VAL A 97 0.48 -21.31 -12.19
C VAL A 97 -0.80 -21.99 -12.67
N SER A 98 -1.95 -21.41 -12.35
CA SER A 98 -3.13 -21.59 -13.16
C SER A 98 -2.94 -20.73 -14.40
N GLU A 99 -3.06 -21.33 -15.58
CA GLU A 99 -2.78 -20.74 -16.91
C GLU A 99 -3.72 -19.56 -17.30
N THR A 100 -4.30 -18.86 -16.33
CA THR A 100 -5.21 -17.73 -16.57
C THR A 100 -4.52 -16.35 -16.49
N THR A 101 -3.29 -16.28 -15.96
CA THR A 101 -2.64 -14.98 -15.64
C THR A 101 -1.84 -14.37 -16.80
N GLN A 102 -1.55 -15.12 -17.87
CA GLN A 102 -0.57 -14.69 -18.89
C GLN A 102 -1.13 -13.87 -20.07
N LEU A 103 -2.40 -13.44 -20.03
CA LEU A 103 -3.00 -12.58 -21.07
C LEU A 103 -3.30 -11.14 -20.64
N ASN A 104 -2.86 -10.70 -19.46
CA ASN A 104 -3.21 -9.36 -18.97
C ASN A 104 -2.11 -8.73 -18.09
N SER A 105 -0.87 -8.68 -18.58
CA SER A 105 0.24 -7.94 -17.95
C SER A 105 0.01 -6.41 -17.84
N GLN A 106 -1.19 -5.93 -18.18
CA GLN A 106 -1.67 -4.56 -17.92
C GLN A 106 -2.99 -4.52 -17.11
N ARG A 107 -3.43 -5.63 -16.49
CA ARG A 107 -4.77 -5.74 -15.86
C ARG A 107 -4.84 -6.50 -14.52
N LEU A 108 -3.75 -6.52 -13.77
CA LEU A 108 -3.65 -6.95 -12.37
C LEU A 108 -2.72 -5.90 -11.72
N LEU A 109 -3.11 -4.92 -10.92
CA LEU A 109 -4.04 -4.84 -9.79
C LEU A 109 -4.64 -3.42 -9.78
N GLN A 110 -5.66 -3.19 -10.59
CA GLN A 110 -6.52 -2.02 -10.40
C GLN A 110 -7.80 -2.53 -9.74
N CYS A 111 -7.76 -2.71 -8.42
CA CYS A 111 -9.00 -2.75 -7.63
C CYS A 111 -9.59 -1.33 -7.70
N ARG A 112 -10.29 -1.04 -8.81
CA ARG A 112 -11.16 0.13 -8.97
C ARG A 112 -12.31 -0.04 -7.98
N TRP A 113 -12.17 0.53 -6.79
CA TRP A 113 -13.32 0.98 -6.01
C TRP A 113 -13.45 2.46 -6.22
N SER A 114 -14.49 2.84 -6.97
CA SER A 114 -15.01 4.19 -6.96
C SER A 114 -15.48 4.47 -5.54
N CYS A 115 -14.88 5.46 -4.87
CA CYS A 115 -15.62 6.27 -3.91
C CYS A 115 -16.70 7.07 -4.65
#